data_AF-A0A7V8VBM6-F1
#
_entry.id   AF-A0A7V8VBM6-F1
#
_cell.length_a   1.000
_cell.length_b   1.000
_cell.length_c   1.000
_cell.angle_alpha   90.00
_cell.angle_beta   90.00
_cell.angle_gamma   90.00
#
_symmetry.space_group_name_H-M   'P 1'
#
loop_
_entity.id
_entity.type
_entity.pdbx_description
1 polymer ?
#
loop_
_entity_poly.entity_id
_entity_poly.type
_entity_poly.pdbx_seq_one_letter_code
_entity_poly.pdbx_strand_id
1 'polypeptide(L)'
;MSARLSLAALGGALILLAPVSAQYPTPALIPPNPLYQHPAYRYQFYLGTTVPTVYGRTFVGVTVPYTRAPQLFSPNMGRPVPYSWWSVAPGVPTPSGYMSGSASSAAALATQRAFQAAQAEALRVRDDPEAAQRIIAAQASYEKAAPSPRPGLPPPPPAQALIQALTPEDDQLITSGQALNTLLQALPTIDTRAAEPANAFLPPQLLQEIRFATPKGELLNLARLSGRLPFPEVFEQEPLRPLKETLERDFAAVALPLLAGKSPDRAAIAQLENTLLRLEQAAAPFIRNLSFDEAAAARRFLNQFHNALRTLKSENLSRLWNPNWNTLGANVADLTQHMLKHQLRFDAAPTGSEPAYLALHRALAAYFLAGQKTRK
;
A
#
# COMPACT_ATOMS: atom_id res chain seq x y z
N MET A 1 23.71 -80.41 -0.48
CA MET A 1 24.71 -80.71 -1.53
C MET A 1 23.99 -81.43 -2.65
N SER A 2 24.38 -81.12 -3.91
CA SER A 2 23.88 -81.69 -5.17
C SER A 2 22.54 -81.13 -5.66
N ALA A 3 22.30 -80.79 -6.93
CA ALA A 3 23.11 -80.39 -8.07
C ALA A 3 22.08 -79.95 -9.15
N ARG A 4 22.35 -78.83 -9.86
CA ARG A 4 22.37 -78.66 -11.33
C ARG A 4 21.22 -79.24 -12.19
N LEU A 5 20.77 -78.72 -13.35
CA LEU A 5 21.03 -77.57 -14.24
C LEU A 5 20.38 -77.98 -15.59
N SER A 6 19.67 -77.09 -16.32
CA SER A 6 19.36 -77.07 -17.79
C SER A 6 18.01 -76.34 -17.99
N LEU A 7 17.81 -75.26 -18.76
CA LEU A 7 18.29 -74.65 -20.02
C LEU A 7 17.55 -75.11 -21.29
N ALA A 8 16.94 -74.13 -21.98
CA ALA A 8 16.49 -74.05 -23.39
C ALA A 8 15.27 -74.93 -23.82
N ALA A 9 14.37 -74.55 -24.74
CA ALA A 9 14.18 -73.37 -25.60
C ALA A 9 12.77 -73.38 -26.26
N LEU A 10 12.37 -72.22 -26.79
CA LEU A 10 11.55 -71.96 -27.99
C LEU A 10 10.10 -72.45 -28.10
N GLY A 11 9.19 -71.49 -28.35
CA GLY A 11 8.07 -71.73 -29.27
C GLY A 11 6.82 -70.86 -29.05
N GLY A 12 6.53 -69.97 -30.00
CA GLY A 12 5.15 -69.73 -30.43
C GLY A 12 4.49 -68.43 -29.96
N ALA A 13 4.50 -67.44 -30.85
CA ALA A 13 3.68 -66.24 -30.78
C ALA A 13 2.17 -66.55 -30.82
N LEU A 14 1.40 -65.93 -29.93
CA LEU A 14 -0.04 -65.74 -30.07
C LEU A 14 -0.41 -64.36 -29.52
N ILE A 15 -0.42 -63.39 -30.42
CA ILE A 15 -0.96 -62.05 -30.21
C ILE A 15 -2.48 -62.21 -30.13
N LEU A 16 -3.03 -62.19 -28.93
CA LEU A 16 -4.47 -62.06 -28.71
C LEU A 16 -4.85 -60.58 -28.83
N LEU A 17 -5.61 -60.29 -29.88
CA LEU A 17 -6.37 -59.07 -30.10
C LEU A 17 -7.30 -58.81 -28.91
N ALA A 18 -6.92 -57.89 -28.02
CA ALA A 18 -7.87 -57.23 -27.14
C ALA A 18 -8.49 -56.05 -27.92
N PRO A 19 -9.82 -55.91 -27.98
CA PRO A 19 -10.44 -54.74 -28.59
C PRO A 19 -10.12 -53.52 -27.72
N VAL A 20 -9.25 -52.64 -28.23
CA VAL A 20 -9.18 -51.26 -27.77
C VAL A 20 -10.48 -50.61 -28.22
N SER A 21 -11.49 -50.64 -27.35
CA SER A 21 -12.63 -49.75 -27.47
C SER A 21 -12.12 -48.33 -27.30
N ALA A 22 -11.76 -47.70 -28.44
CA ALA A 22 -11.63 -46.26 -28.52
C ALA A 22 -12.99 -45.68 -28.12
N GLN A 23 -13.11 -45.26 -26.87
CA GLN A 23 -14.19 -44.39 -26.44
C GLN A 23 -14.04 -43.10 -27.22
N TYR A 24 -14.69 -43.04 -28.39
CA TYR A 24 -14.98 -41.78 -29.03
C TYR A 24 -15.73 -40.94 -28.00
N PRO A 25 -15.19 -39.77 -27.60
CA PRO A 25 -15.92 -38.90 -26.69
C PRO A 25 -17.22 -38.54 -27.40
N THR A 26 -18.33 -38.92 -26.77
CA THR A 26 -19.64 -38.40 -27.12
C THR A 26 -19.53 -36.87 -27.24
N PRO A 27 -20.09 -36.25 -28.29
CA PRO A 27 -20.08 -34.80 -28.39
C PRO A 27 -20.84 -34.23 -27.19
N ALA A 28 -20.09 -33.79 -26.19
CA ALA A 28 -20.64 -33.05 -25.07
C ALA A 28 -21.04 -31.67 -25.60
N LEU A 29 -22.35 -31.42 -25.67
CA LEU A 29 -22.94 -30.15 -26.12
C LEU A 29 -22.60 -28.94 -25.23
N ILE A 30 -21.87 -29.14 -24.12
CA ILE A 30 -21.51 -28.09 -23.17
C ILE A 30 -20.07 -28.33 -22.71
N PRO A 31 -19.15 -27.37 -22.87
CA PRO A 31 -17.77 -27.51 -22.42
C PRO A 31 -17.72 -27.62 -20.88
N PRO A 32 -16.83 -28.47 -20.30
CA PRO A 32 -16.76 -28.71 -18.86
C PRO A 32 -16.11 -27.55 -18.07
N ASN A 33 -15.94 -26.37 -18.66
CA ASN A 33 -15.34 -25.23 -17.97
C ASN A 33 -16.45 -24.46 -17.21
N PRO A 34 -16.34 -24.30 -15.87
CA PRO A 34 -17.36 -23.67 -15.04
C PRO A 34 -17.68 -22.23 -15.43
N LEU A 35 -16.78 -21.55 -16.14
CA LEU A 35 -17.03 -20.19 -16.67
C LEU A 35 -18.17 -20.15 -17.71
N TYR A 36 -18.45 -21.25 -18.41
CA TYR A 36 -19.57 -21.36 -19.36
C TYR A 36 -20.92 -21.67 -18.68
N GLN A 37 -20.92 -21.91 -17.37
CA GLN A 37 -22.16 -22.08 -16.60
C GLN A 37 -22.77 -20.75 -16.16
N HIS A 38 -22.07 -19.63 -16.37
CA HIS A 38 -22.59 -18.31 -16.08
C HIS A 38 -23.84 -18.02 -16.94
N PRO A 39 -24.92 -17.41 -16.40
CA PRO A 39 -26.21 -17.28 -17.09
C PRO A 39 -26.14 -16.63 -18.47
N ALA A 40 -25.18 -15.72 -18.67
CA ALA A 40 -24.93 -15.07 -19.96
C ALA A 40 -24.53 -16.03 -21.10
N TYR A 41 -24.05 -17.23 -20.77
CA TYR A 41 -23.57 -18.24 -21.72
C TYR A 41 -24.53 -19.42 -21.91
N ARG A 42 -25.62 -19.50 -21.11
CA ARG A 42 -26.63 -20.57 -21.22
C ARG A 42 -27.41 -20.60 -22.53
N TYR A 43 -27.40 -19.50 -23.29
CA TYR A 43 -28.12 -19.36 -24.56
C TYR A 43 -27.15 -19.17 -25.73
N GLN A 44 -26.14 -20.03 -25.83
CA GLN A 44 -25.19 -20.03 -26.94
C GLN A 44 -25.23 -21.38 -27.65
N PHE A 45 -25.26 -21.34 -28.98
CA PHE A 45 -25.10 -22.52 -29.81
C PHE A 45 -23.61 -22.75 -30.05
N TYR A 46 -23.10 -23.90 -29.61
CA TYR A 46 -21.70 -24.29 -29.80
C TYR A 46 -21.60 -25.31 -30.93
N LEU A 47 -20.86 -24.98 -31.98
CA LEU A 47 -20.49 -25.91 -33.05
C LEU A 47 -18.97 -26.08 -33.05
N GLY A 48 -18.48 -27.16 -32.44
CA GLY A 48 -17.05 -27.42 -32.34
C GLY A 48 -16.69 -28.63 -31.50
N THR A 49 -15.40 -28.82 -31.29
CA THR A 49 -14.84 -29.91 -30.49
C THR A 49 -13.98 -29.37 -29.36
N THR A 50 -13.94 -30.08 -28.24
CA THR A 50 -13.08 -29.72 -27.11
C THR A 50 -11.81 -30.56 -27.17
N VAL A 51 -10.66 -29.91 -27.34
CA VAL A 51 -9.35 -30.56 -27.40
C VAL A 51 -8.56 -30.33 -26.11
N PRO A 52 -7.90 -31.36 -25.56
CA PRO A 52 -7.03 -31.20 -24.40
C PRO A 52 -5.75 -30.43 -24.79
N THR A 53 -5.35 -29.47 -23.96
CA THR A 53 -4.10 -28.70 -24.09
C THR A 53 -3.33 -28.72 -22.76
N VAL A 54 -2.07 -28.28 -22.76
CA VAL A 54 -1.25 -28.18 -21.54
C VAL A 54 -1.82 -27.20 -20.49
N TYR A 55 -2.77 -26.34 -20.87
CA TYR A 55 -3.47 -25.41 -20.00
C TYR A 55 -4.89 -25.88 -19.63
N GLY A 56 -5.25 -27.13 -19.93
CA GLY A 56 -6.59 -27.68 -19.73
C GLY A 56 -7.34 -27.91 -21.05
N ARG A 57 -8.62 -28.26 -20.95
CA ARG A 57 -9.47 -28.55 -22.11
C ARG A 57 -9.95 -27.25 -22.77
N THR A 58 -9.63 -27.05 -24.04
CA THR A 58 -9.95 -25.85 -24.80
C THR A 58 -10.95 -26.18 -25.91
N PHE A 59 -12.03 -25.40 -26.01
CA PHE A 59 -13.00 -25.53 -27.09
C PHE A 59 -12.47 -24.87 -28.38
N VAL A 60 -12.50 -25.60 -29.48
CA VAL A 60 -12.17 -25.11 -30.82
C VAL A 60 -13.42 -25.25 -31.68
N GLY A 61 -14.03 -24.11 -32.02
CA GLY A 61 -15.28 -24.07 -32.77
C GLY A 61 -15.88 -22.68 -32.89
N VAL A 62 -17.07 -22.63 -33.50
CA VAL A 62 -17.88 -21.42 -33.63
C VAL A 62 -18.90 -21.39 -32.51
N THR A 63 -19.01 -20.26 -31.83
CA THR A 63 -20.04 -20.03 -30.81
C THR A 63 -20.97 -18.93 -31.30
N VAL A 64 -22.23 -19.26 -31.53
CA VAL A 64 -23.25 -18.31 -31.99
C VAL A 64 -24.13 -17.94 -30.78
N PRO A 65 -24.02 -16.71 -30.25
CA PRO A 65 -24.86 -16.29 -29.14
C PRO A 65 -26.27 -15.96 -29.66
N TYR A 66 -27.31 -16.46 -28.97
CA TYR A 66 -28.70 -16.09 -29.28
C TYR A 66 -29.09 -14.70 -28.72
N THR A 67 -28.24 -14.11 -27.87
CA THR A 67 -28.47 -12.80 -27.25
C THR A 67 -27.29 -11.87 -27.53
N ARG A 68 -27.54 -10.55 -27.53
CA ARG A 68 -26.51 -9.51 -27.77
C ARG A 68 -25.51 -9.32 -26.60
N ALA A 69 -25.26 -10.37 -25.81
CA ALA A 69 -24.26 -10.30 -24.74
C ALA A 69 -22.84 -10.37 -25.36
N PRO A 70 -21.94 -9.43 -25.02
CA PRO A 70 -20.58 -9.46 -25.53
C PRO A 70 -19.85 -10.70 -25.02
N GLN A 71 -19.27 -11.50 -25.94
CA GLN A 71 -18.45 -12.65 -25.59
C GLN A 71 -17.12 -12.16 -25.01
N LEU A 72 -17.00 -12.19 -23.69
CA LEU A 72 -15.69 -12.22 -23.02
C LEU A 72 -15.13 -13.62 -23.28
N PHE A 73 -14.12 -13.82 -24.12
CA PHE A 73 -13.29 -15.02 -24.28
C PHE A 73 -13.64 -15.88 -25.51
N SER A 74 -13.08 -15.51 -26.67
CA SER A 74 -12.91 -16.43 -27.80
C SER A 74 -11.40 -16.63 -28.07
N PRO A 75 -10.88 -17.87 -28.07
CA PRO A 75 -9.44 -18.15 -28.26
C PRO A 75 -8.94 -17.94 -29.71
N ASN A 76 -9.81 -17.62 -30.67
CA ASN A 76 -9.47 -17.56 -32.09
C ASN A 76 -9.33 -16.13 -32.65
N MET A 77 -8.63 -15.24 -31.93
CA MET A 77 -8.31 -13.91 -32.45
C MET A 77 -6.93 -13.90 -33.11
N GLY A 78 -6.89 -13.78 -34.44
CA GLY A 78 -5.66 -13.43 -35.17
C GLY A 78 -5.46 -14.04 -36.57
N ARG A 79 -6.35 -14.92 -37.06
CA ARG A 79 -6.26 -15.44 -38.44
C ARG A 79 -7.44 -14.97 -39.28
N PRO A 80 -7.22 -14.31 -40.44
CA PRO A 80 -8.30 -14.08 -41.40
C PRO A 80 -8.76 -15.44 -41.91
N VAL A 81 -10.07 -15.69 -41.85
CA VAL A 81 -10.67 -16.88 -42.45
C VAL A 81 -10.59 -16.71 -43.97
N PRO A 82 -9.93 -17.60 -44.73
CA PRO A 82 -10.07 -17.61 -46.16
C PRO A 82 -11.47 -18.18 -46.48
N TYR A 83 -12.08 -17.73 -47.57
CA TYR A 83 -13.46 -18.04 -48.01
C TYR A 83 -14.54 -17.04 -47.55
N SER A 84 -14.61 -15.92 -48.28
CA SER A 84 -15.78 -15.04 -48.41
C SER A 84 -16.54 -15.43 -49.69
N TRP A 85 -17.61 -16.20 -49.55
CA TRP A 85 -18.51 -16.50 -50.66
C TRP A 85 -19.92 -16.42 -50.08
N TRP A 86 -20.66 -15.38 -50.50
CA TRP A 86 -22.05 -15.09 -50.22
C TRP A 86 -22.43 -14.56 -48.83
N SER A 87 -22.57 -13.24 -48.76
CA SER A 87 -23.57 -12.59 -47.88
C SER A 87 -24.05 -11.31 -48.54
N VAL A 88 -25.09 -11.44 -49.36
CA VAL A 88 -25.91 -10.33 -49.87
C VAL A 88 -26.94 -10.03 -48.79
N ALA A 89 -26.59 -9.15 -47.84
CA ALA A 89 -27.54 -8.51 -46.93
C ALA A 89 -26.94 -7.21 -46.38
N PRO A 90 -27.55 -6.03 -46.62
CA PRO A 90 -27.10 -4.79 -46.03
C PRO A 90 -27.50 -4.79 -44.55
N GLY A 91 -26.54 -5.03 -43.65
CA GLY A 91 -26.79 -4.91 -42.21
C GLY A 91 -25.99 -5.78 -41.24
N VAL A 92 -24.95 -6.51 -41.67
CA VAL A 92 -24.17 -7.34 -40.74
C VAL A 92 -22.90 -6.58 -40.29
N PRO A 93 -22.66 -6.40 -38.97
CA PRO A 93 -21.48 -5.70 -38.46
C PRO A 93 -20.17 -6.44 -38.74
N THR A 94 -19.14 -5.66 -39.07
CA THR A 94 -17.73 -6.04 -39.16
C THR A 94 -17.15 -6.60 -37.84
N PRO A 95 -16.00 -7.30 -37.88
CA PRO A 95 -15.54 -8.18 -36.80
C PRO A 95 -15.38 -7.50 -35.44
N SER A 96 -16.10 -8.04 -34.45
CA SER A 96 -16.09 -7.64 -33.05
C SER A 96 -14.77 -8.05 -32.36
N GLY A 97 -13.83 -7.11 -32.25
CA GLY A 97 -12.72 -7.18 -31.30
C GLY A 97 -13.17 -6.78 -29.88
N TYR A 98 -12.47 -7.27 -28.87
CA TYR A 98 -12.79 -7.26 -27.43
C TYR A 98 -13.06 -5.89 -26.74
N MET A 99 -13.14 -4.78 -27.49
CA MET A 99 -13.36 -3.44 -26.95
C MET A 99 -14.53 -2.68 -27.60
N SER A 100 -15.32 -3.32 -28.47
CA SER A 100 -16.52 -2.66 -29.04
C SER A 100 -17.66 -2.45 -28.03
N GLY A 101 -17.60 -3.10 -26.86
CA GLY A 101 -18.60 -2.97 -25.80
C GLY A 101 -18.60 -1.63 -25.05
N SER A 102 -17.60 -0.77 -25.27
CA SER A 102 -17.48 0.57 -24.65
C SER A 102 -17.57 1.71 -25.67
N ALA A 103 -18.21 1.46 -26.82
CA ALA A 103 -18.25 2.40 -27.95
C ALA A 103 -19.17 3.62 -27.74
N SER A 104 -19.69 3.89 -26.53
CA SER A 104 -20.60 5.02 -26.29
C SER A 104 -19.92 6.27 -25.69
N SER A 105 -18.65 6.21 -25.26
CA SER A 105 -17.95 7.40 -24.76
C SER A 105 -16.76 7.78 -25.64
N ALA A 106 -16.66 9.08 -25.99
CA ALA A 106 -15.52 9.62 -26.74
C ALA A 106 -14.19 9.37 -26.03
N ALA A 107 -14.20 9.30 -24.70
CA ALA A 107 -13.04 8.95 -23.88
C ALA A 107 -12.57 7.51 -24.15
N ALA A 108 -13.48 6.52 -24.18
CA ALA A 108 -13.13 5.13 -24.46
C ALA A 108 -12.53 4.96 -25.87
N LEU A 109 -13.05 5.71 -26.85
CA LEU A 109 -12.57 5.68 -28.24
C LEU A 109 -11.18 6.32 -28.38
N ALA A 110 -10.91 7.39 -27.62
CA ALA A 110 -9.58 8.00 -27.55
C ALA A 110 -8.54 7.07 -26.90
N THR A 111 -8.90 6.43 -25.79
CA THR A 111 -8.03 5.45 -25.11
C THR A 111 -7.73 4.25 -26.01
N GLN A 112 -8.74 3.78 -26.77
CA GLN A 112 -8.56 2.67 -27.70
C GLN A 112 -7.60 3.01 -28.86
N ARG A 113 -7.70 4.23 -29.42
CA ARG A 113 -6.76 4.69 -30.44
C ARG A 113 -5.35 4.87 -29.89
N ALA A 114 -5.21 5.40 -28.68
CA ALA A 114 -3.91 5.55 -28.02
C ALA A 114 -3.26 4.18 -27.78
N PHE A 115 -4.03 3.18 -27.36
CA PHE A 115 -3.53 1.83 -27.14
C PHE A 115 -3.13 1.14 -28.45
N GLN A 116 -3.94 1.26 -29.51
CA GLN A 116 -3.58 0.76 -30.85
C GLN A 116 -2.32 1.43 -31.40
N ALA A 117 -2.20 2.75 -31.21
CA ALA A 117 -1.01 3.49 -31.60
C ALA A 117 0.22 3.00 -30.83
N ALA A 118 0.12 2.83 -29.51
CA ALA A 118 1.21 2.31 -28.68
C ALA A 118 1.63 0.88 -29.05
N GLN A 119 0.69 0.01 -29.41
CA GLN A 119 0.99 -1.34 -29.89
C GLN A 119 1.70 -1.32 -31.25
N ALA A 120 1.24 -0.47 -32.18
CA ALA A 120 1.88 -0.30 -33.47
C ALA A 120 3.29 0.31 -33.35
N GLU A 121 3.47 1.26 -32.44
CA GLU A 121 4.76 1.85 -32.07
C GLU A 121 5.70 0.77 -31.51
N ALA A 122 5.24 -0.02 -30.53
CA ALA A 122 6.03 -1.09 -29.92
C ALA A 122 6.45 -2.17 -30.93
N LEU A 123 5.59 -2.49 -31.91
CA LEU A 123 5.92 -3.42 -32.98
C LEU A 123 6.97 -2.84 -33.95
N ARG A 124 6.92 -1.53 -34.25
CA ARG A 124 7.94 -0.87 -35.07
C ARG A 124 9.29 -0.79 -34.38
N VAL A 125 9.28 -0.55 -33.07
CA VAL A 125 10.49 -0.47 -32.23
C VAL A 125 11.13 -1.84 -32.03
N ARG A 126 10.36 -2.94 -32.14
CA ARG A 126 10.88 -4.31 -31.99
C ARG A 126 11.95 -4.65 -33.03
N ASP A 127 11.79 -4.14 -34.25
CA ASP A 127 12.66 -4.47 -35.38
C ASP A 127 13.75 -3.40 -35.62
N ASP A 128 13.75 -2.30 -34.85
CA ASP A 128 14.74 -1.22 -34.92
C ASP A 128 15.43 -1.00 -33.54
N PRO A 129 16.63 -1.58 -33.34
CA PRO A 129 17.36 -1.47 -32.07
C PRO A 129 17.77 -0.03 -31.74
N GLU A 130 17.94 0.85 -32.73
CA GLU A 130 18.28 2.26 -32.50
C GLU A 130 17.06 3.08 -32.04
N ALA A 131 15.86 2.75 -32.53
CA ALA A 131 14.62 3.31 -31.99
C ALA A 131 14.40 2.89 -30.53
N ALA A 132 14.67 1.62 -30.20
CA ALA A 132 14.57 1.13 -28.82
C ALA A 132 15.56 1.85 -27.89
N GLN A 133 16.82 2.02 -28.31
CA GLN A 133 17.81 2.75 -27.53
C GLN A 133 17.44 4.22 -27.32
N ARG A 134 16.86 4.89 -28.33
CA ARG A 134 16.38 6.27 -28.21
C ARG A 134 15.22 6.40 -27.22
N ILE A 135 14.28 5.46 -27.21
CA ILE A 135 13.17 5.44 -26.25
C ILE A 135 13.68 5.18 -24.83
N ILE A 136 14.60 4.23 -24.66
CA ILE A 136 15.23 3.95 -23.35
C ILE A 136 16.02 5.18 -22.87
N ALA A 137 16.76 5.85 -23.75
CA ALA A 137 17.51 7.07 -23.42
C ALA A 137 16.59 8.26 -23.12
N ALA A 138 15.47 8.39 -23.84
CA ALA A 138 14.43 9.38 -23.57
C ALA A 138 13.78 9.13 -22.20
N GLN A 139 13.53 7.88 -21.85
CA GLN A 139 13.01 7.51 -20.54
C GLN A 139 14.03 7.73 -19.43
N ALA A 140 15.30 7.37 -19.65
CA ALA A 140 16.39 7.63 -18.72
C ALA A 140 16.67 9.13 -18.52
N SER A 141 16.49 9.95 -19.56
CA SER A 141 16.60 11.41 -19.45
C SER A 141 15.38 12.03 -18.75
N TYR A 142 14.18 11.49 -18.94
CA TYR A 142 13.00 11.86 -18.15
C TYR A 142 13.17 11.50 -16.67
N GLU A 143 13.72 10.33 -16.37
CA GLU A 143 14.04 9.89 -15.00
C GLU A 143 15.17 10.73 -14.37
N LYS A 144 16.16 11.18 -15.17
CA LYS A 144 17.21 12.10 -14.70
C LYS A 144 16.75 13.55 -14.57
N ALA A 145 15.75 13.97 -15.35
CA ALA A 145 15.12 15.28 -15.27
C ALA A 145 14.08 15.37 -14.14
N ALA A 146 13.70 14.23 -13.54
CA ALA A 146 12.98 14.23 -12.28
C ALA A 146 13.81 15.02 -11.25
N PRO A 147 13.19 15.95 -10.51
CA PRO A 147 13.91 16.79 -9.55
C PRO A 147 14.70 15.89 -8.60
N SER A 148 15.99 16.17 -8.46
CA SER A 148 16.84 15.43 -7.53
C SER A 148 16.16 15.36 -6.16
N PRO A 149 16.07 14.17 -5.53
CA PRO A 149 15.42 14.05 -4.24
C PRO A 149 16.07 15.03 -3.27
N ARG A 150 15.24 15.88 -2.65
CA ARG A 150 15.70 16.75 -1.57
C ARG A 150 16.40 15.87 -0.52
N PRO A 151 17.63 16.20 -0.09
CA PRO A 151 18.36 15.37 0.87
C PRO A 151 17.50 15.06 2.09
N GLY A 152 17.25 13.77 2.37
CA GLY A 152 16.51 13.31 3.54
C GLY A 152 15.01 13.08 3.38
N LEU A 153 14.42 13.33 2.21
CA LEU A 153 13.03 12.93 1.93
C LEU A 153 12.99 11.56 1.23
N PRO A 154 12.16 10.60 1.69
CA PRO A 154 12.02 9.31 1.02
C PRO A 154 11.48 9.49 -0.41
N PRO A 155 11.76 8.55 -1.33
CA PRO A 155 11.21 8.60 -2.68
C PRO A 155 9.67 8.64 -2.63
N PRO A 156 9.03 9.30 -3.60
CA PRO A 156 7.58 9.36 -3.65
C PRO A 156 6.98 7.94 -3.69
N PRO A 157 5.82 7.72 -3.06
CA PRO A 157 5.20 6.41 -3.03
C PRO A 157 4.79 5.97 -4.44
N PRO A 158 4.75 4.64 -4.73
CA PRO A 158 4.26 4.15 -6.00
C PRO A 158 2.80 4.57 -6.23
N ALA A 159 2.43 4.80 -7.50
CA ALA A 159 1.11 5.33 -7.86
C ALA A 159 -0.06 4.51 -7.27
N GLN A 160 0.09 3.18 -7.21
CA GLN A 160 -0.91 2.30 -6.60
C GLN A 160 -1.10 2.57 -5.09
N ALA A 161 -0.01 2.73 -4.34
CA ALA A 161 -0.08 3.05 -2.92
C ALA A 161 -0.69 4.43 -2.67
N LEU A 162 -0.45 5.39 -3.58
CA LEU A 162 -1.07 6.71 -3.50
C LEU A 162 -2.58 6.65 -3.74
N ILE A 163 -3.05 5.87 -4.72
CA ILE A 163 -4.49 5.68 -4.97
C ILE A 163 -5.15 5.04 -3.74
N GLN A 164 -4.55 3.98 -3.18
CA GLN A 164 -5.03 3.34 -1.95
C GLN A 164 -5.03 4.32 -0.76
N ALA A 165 -4.03 5.19 -0.65
CA ALA A 165 -3.97 6.18 0.42
C ALA A 165 -5.02 7.29 0.27
N LEU A 166 -5.44 7.63 -0.95
CA LEU A 166 -6.48 8.64 -1.20
C LEU A 166 -7.88 8.12 -0.88
N THR A 167 -8.15 6.86 -1.23
CA THR A 167 -9.44 6.20 -1.00
C THR A 167 -9.19 4.81 -0.41
N PRO A 168 -8.77 4.74 0.87
CA PRO A 168 -8.52 3.45 1.51
C PRO A 168 -9.84 2.68 1.65
N GLU A 169 -9.81 1.40 1.30
CA GLU A 169 -10.96 0.50 1.49
C GLU A 169 -11.16 0.14 2.96
N ASP A 170 -10.08 0.19 3.75
CA ASP A 170 -10.05 -0.13 5.17
C ASP A 170 -9.62 1.08 5.98
N ASP A 171 -10.47 1.50 6.92
CA ASP A 171 -10.19 2.58 7.87
C ASP A 171 -8.96 2.27 8.74
N GLN A 172 -8.58 0.99 8.91
CA GLN A 172 -7.34 0.62 9.59
C GLN A 172 -6.09 1.20 8.93
N LEU A 173 -6.09 1.43 7.62
CA LEU A 173 -4.98 2.09 6.93
C LEU A 173 -4.87 3.57 7.30
N ILE A 174 -6.00 4.19 7.67
CA ILE A 174 -6.03 5.56 8.17
C ILE A 174 -5.60 5.58 9.63
N THR A 175 -6.21 4.75 10.49
CA THR A 175 -5.95 4.76 11.93
C THR A 175 -4.56 4.25 12.28
N SER A 176 -3.95 3.36 11.48
CA SER A 176 -2.52 3.01 11.61
C SER A 176 -1.56 4.14 11.20
N GLY A 177 -2.07 5.22 10.60
CA GLY A 177 -1.27 6.32 10.08
C GLY A 177 -0.61 6.02 8.73
N GLN A 178 -0.76 4.81 8.16
CA GLN A 178 -0.11 4.42 6.91
C GLN A 178 -0.56 5.25 5.70
N ALA A 179 -1.87 5.45 5.54
CA ALA A 179 -2.43 6.27 4.47
C ALA A 179 -1.98 7.73 4.61
N LEU A 180 -2.03 8.28 5.83
CA LEU A 180 -1.59 9.64 6.13
C LEU A 180 -0.10 9.85 5.80
N ASN A 181 0.75 8.89 6.17
CA ASN A 181 2.18 8.93 5.88
C ASN A 181 2.48 8.81 4.38
N THR A 182 1.71 8.01 3.65
CA THR A 182 1.82 7.91 2.18
C THR A 182 1.47 9.24 1.52
N LEU A 183 0.37 9.89 1.94
CA LEU A 183 -0.02 11.21 1.46
C LEU A 183 1.04 12.28 1.81
N LEU A 184 1.53 12.29 3.05
CA LEU A 184 2.59 13.20 3.51
C LEU A 184 3.84 13.12 2.62
N GLN A 185 4.26 11.91 2.23
CA GLN A 185 5.42 11.70 1.34
C GLN A 185 5.16 12.17 -0.09
N ALA A 186 3.90 12.13 -0.55
CA ALA A 186 3.54 12.58 -1.89
C ALA A 186 3.34 14.11 -1.98
N LEU A 187 3.10 14.82 -0.86
CA LEU A 187 2.86 16.28 -0.86
C LEU A 187 3.92 17.13 -1.58
N PRO A 188 5.23 16.83 -1.54
CA PRO A 188 6.21 17.62 -2.28
C PRO A 188 6.02 17.61 -3.81
N THR A 189 5.16 16.73 -4.34
CA THR A 189 4.91 16.59 -5.79
C THR A 189 3.80 17.50 -6.33
N ILE A 190 2.95 18.07 -5.45
CA ILE A 190 1.80 18.89 -5.83
C ILE A 190 2.12 20.40 -5.81
N ASP A 191 1.28 21.21 -6.44
CA ASP A 191 1.36 22.68 -6.31
C ASP A 191 0.61 23.14 -5.05
N THR A 192 1.36 23.54 -4.03
CA THR A 192 0.78 23.97 -2.75
C THR A 192 0.00 25.29 -2.86
N ARG A 193 0.28 26.14 -3.85
CA ARG A 193 -0.49 27.38 -4.06
C ARG A 193 -1.88 27.06 -4.60
N ALA A 194 -1.98 26.10 -5.51
CA ALA A 194 -3.25 25.63 -6.02
C ALA A 194 -4.08 24.87 -4.98
N ALA A 195 -3.43 24.30 -3.96
CA ALA A 195 -4.08 23.60 -2.86
C ALA A 195 -4.66 24.53 -1.77
N GLU A 196 -4.34 25.83 -1.80
CA GLU A 196 -4.73 26.81 -0.78
C GLU A 196 -6.26 26.86 -0.49
N PRO A 197 -7.16 26.80 -1.49
CA PRO A 197 -8.60 26.78 -1.24
C PRO A 197 -9.09 25.55 -0.47
N ALA A 198 -8.32 24.45 -0.51
CA ALA A 198 -8.61 23.20 0.20
C ALA A 198 -7.78 23.07 1.49
N ASN A 199 -7.11 24.13 1.93
CA ASN A 199 -6.33 24.14 3.16
C ASN A 199 -7.26 24.23 4.39
N ALA A 200 -7.80 23.08 4.79
CA ALA A 200 -8.72 22.99 5.91
C ALA A 200 -8.04 23.37 7.24
N PHE A 201 -8.82 24.04 8.10
CA PHE A 201 -8.44 24.34 9.47
C PHE A 201 -8.55 23.08 10.35
N LEU A 202 -7.51 22.82 11.14
CA LEU A 202 -7.41 21.75 12.11
C LEU A 202 -7.52 22.35 13.52
N PRO A 203 -8.60 22.06 14.26
CA PRO A 203 -8.79 22.61 15.59
C PRO A 203 -7.75 22.07 16.58
N PRO A 204 -7.39 22.84 17.64
CA PRO A 204 -6.42 22.41 18.65
C PRO A 204 -6.71 21.02 19.25
N GLN A 205 -7.99 20.71 19.48
CA GLN A 205 -8.42 19.44 20.07
C GLN A 205 -8.06 18.26 19.16
N LEU A 206 -8.27 18.40 17.85
CA LEU A 206 -7.89 17.38 16.87
C LEU A 206 -6.36 17.19 16.85
N LEU A 207 -5.59 18.28 16.84
CA LEU A 207 -4.12 18.21 16.89
C LEU A 207 -3.61 17.53 18.17
N GLN A 208 -4.36 17.63 19.27
CA GLN A 208 -4.02 16.97 20.51
C GLN A 208 -4.19 15.44 20.43
N GLU A 209 -5.00 14.93 19.53
CA GLU A 209 -5.23 13.49 19.39
C GLU A 209 -4.19 12.83 18.48
N ILE A 210 -3.53 13.59 17.62
CA ILE A 210 -2.50 13.09 16.71
C ILE A 210 -1.26 12.60 17.48
N ARG A 211 -0.68 11.48 17.03
CA ARG A 211 0.57 10.90 17.53
C ARG A 211 1.62 10.81 16.43
N PHE A 212 2.89 10.83 16.82
CA PHE A 212 4.03 10.79 15.91
C PHE A 212 5.01 9.64 16.20
N ALA A 213 5.42 8.90 15.17
CA ALA A 213 6.15 7.63 15.31
C ALA A 213 7.69 7.75 15.31
N THR A 214 8.24 8.92 15.02
CA THR A 214 9.71 9.10 14.95
C THR A 214 10.30 9.36 16.34
N PRO A 215 11.61 9.20 16.59
CA PRO A 215 12.18 9.48 17.92
C PRO A 215 11.87 10.90 18.44
N LYS A 216 11.87 11.89 17.54
CA LYS A 216 11.42 13.26 17.82
C LYS A 216 9.92 13.32 18.10
N GLY A 217 9.12 12.56 17.35
CA GLY A 217 7.69 12.42 17.56
C GLY A 217 7.31 11.77 18.88
N GLU A 218 8.02 10.72 19.28
CA GLU A 218 7.84 10.01 20.54
C GLU A 218 8.13 10.93 21.74
N LEU A 219 9.23 11.70 21.67
CA LEU A 219 9.52 12.75 22.64
C LEU A 219 8.37 13.78 22.73
N LEU A 220 7.81 14.22 21.60
CA LEU A 220 6.66 15.13 21.60
C LEU A 220 5.42 14.48 22.21
N ASN A 221 5.11 13.23 21.87
CA ASN A 221 3.97 12.51 22.42
C ASN A 221 4.09 12.41 23.95
N LEU A 222 5.28 12.09 24.46
CA LEU A 222 5.57 12.06 25.90
C LEU A 222 5.50 13.44 26.55
N ALA A 223 6.11 14.46 25.93
CA ALA A 223 6.12 15.82 26.47
C ALA A 223 4.69 16.37 26.66
N ARG A 224 3.78 16.03 25.74
CA ARG A 224 2.36 16.40 25.81
C ARG A 224 1.59 15.72 26.95
N LEU A 225 2.13 14.63 27.49
CA LEU A 225 1.62 13.94 28.68
C LEU A 225 2.36 14.36 29.97
N SER A 226 3.15 15.43 29.94
CA SER A 226 3.84 15.92 31.14
C SER A 226 2.85 16.22 32.27
N GLY A 227 3.17 15.75 33.49
CA GLY A 227 2.30 15.81 34.66
C GLY A 227 1.17 14.77 34.69
N ARG A 228 1.08 13.91 33.68
CA ARG A 228 0.17 12.75 33.60
C ARG A 228 0.86 11.59 32.88
N LEU A 229 2.11 11.33 33.23
CA LEU A 229 2.85 10.24 32.59
C LEU A 229 2.20 8.89 32.93
N PRO A 230 2.01 7.99 31.94
CA PRO A 230 1.35 6.70 32.16
C PRO A 230 2.33 5.72 32.80
N PHE A 231 2.63 5.91 34.08
CA PHE A 231 3.50 5.02 34.83
C PHE A 231 2.85 3.63 34.98
N PRO A 232 3.58 2.55 34.66
CA PRO A 232 3.17 1.20 35.04
C PRO A 232 3.00 1.04 36.56
N GLU A 233 2.05 0.19 36.98
CA GLU A 233 1.66 0.03 38.40
C GLU A 233 2.82 -0.34 39.34
N VAL A 234 3.87 -1.02 38.84
CA VAL A 234 5.07 -1.33 39.63
C VAL A 234 5.70 -0.07 40.25
N PHE A 235 5.62 1.08 39.58
CA PHE A 235 6.23 2.32 40.06
C PHE A 235 5.42 2.99 41.17
N GLU A 236 4.23 2.49 41.51
CA GLU A 236 3.43 2.97 42.66
C GLU A 236 3.89 2.38 44.00
N GLN A 237 4.80 1.40 43.99
CA GLN A 237 5.33 0.78 45.19
C GLN A 237 6.16 1.77 46.01
N GLU A 238 6.05 1.72 47.35
CA GLU A 238 6.68 2.67 48.29
C GLU A 238 8.16 3.03 48.01
N PRO A 239 9.07 2.10 47.67
CA PRO A 239 10.46 2.47 47.39
C PRO A 239 10.65 3.19 46.04
N LEU A 240 9.72 3.05 45.11
CA LEU A 240 9.80 3.64 43.76
C LEU A 240 9.00 4.92 43.62
N ARG A 241 7.94 5.11 44.43
CA ARG A 241 7.04 6.27 44.35
C ARG A 241 7.78 7.61 44.47
N PRO A 242 8.72 7.83 45.41
CA PRO A 242 9.45 9.10 45.46
C PRO A 242 10.31 9.35 44.22
N LEU A 243 10.88 8.30 43.63
CA LEU A 243 11.68 8.40 42.41
C LEU A 243 10.81 8.65 41.18
N LYS A 244 9.61 8.04 41.12
CA LYS A 244 8.58 8.33 40.12
C LYS A 244 8.19 9.80 40.14
N GLU A 245 7.85 10.35 41.30
CA GLU A 245 7.48 11.77 41.47
C GLU A 245 8.63 12.71 41.08
N THR A 246 9.86 12.36 41.47
CA THR A 246 11.06 13.10 41.07
C THR A 246 11.25 13.07 39.55
N LEU A 247 11.08 11.90 38.92
CA LEU A 247 11.19 11.75 37.47
C LEU A 247 10.14 12.59 36.74
N GLU A 248 8.89 12.56 37.19
CA GLU A 248 7.81 13.32 36.59
C GLU A 248 8.05 14.83 36.66
N ARG A 249 8.51 15.32 37.82
CA ARG A 249 8.89 16.73 38.00
C ARG A 249 10.06 17.12 37.10
N ASP A 250 11.13 16.33 37.09
CA ASP A 250 12.33 16.61 36.30
C ASP A 250 12.00 16.54 34.79
N PHE A 251 11.11 15.63 34.37
CA PHE A 251 10.63 15.55 33.00
C PHE A 251 9.78 16.76 32.62
N ALA A 252 8.89 17.22 33.50
CA ALA A 252 8.10 18.42 33.26
C ALA A 252 8.98 19.66 33.04
N ALA A 253 10.09 19.80 33.79
CA ALA A 253 11.05 20.88 33.61
C ALA A 253 11.70 20.90 32.21
N VAL A 254 11.80 19.74 31.55
CA VAL A 254 12.33 19.60 30.19
C VAL A 254 11.22 19.71 29.12
N ALA A 255 10.04 19.14 29.39
CA ALA A 255 8.91 19.09 28.46
C ALA A 255 8.26 20.47 28.26
N LEU A 256 8.12 21.28 29.31
CA LEU A 256 7.46 22.59 29.22
C LEU A 256 8.19 23.58 28.27
N PRO A 257 9.53 23.76 28.34
CA PRO A 257 10.25 24.54 27.34
C PRO A 257 10.07 24.01 25.92
N LEU A 258 10.08 22.68 25.74
CA LEU A 258 9.92 22.04 24.42
C LEU A 258 8.54 22.38 23.81
N LEU A 259 7.47 22.27 24.60
CA LEU A 259 6.11 22.63 24.19
C LEU A 259 5.91 24.14 24.02
N ALA A 260 6.77 24.96 24.61
CA ALA A 260 6.85 26.39 24.32
C ALA A 260 7.68 26.71 23.06
N GLY A 261 8.16 25.70 22.34
CA GLY A 261 9.01 25.84 21.15
C GLY A 261 10.46 26.23 21.46
N LYS A 262 10.86 26.20 22.74
CA LYS A 262 12.21 26.52 23.23
C LYS A 262 13.04 25.25 23.40
N SER A 263 14.36 25.38 23.37
CA SER A 263 15.24 24.28 23.75
C SER A 263 15.26 24.13 25.28
N PRO A 264 15.13 22.90 25.81
CA PRO A 264 15.32 22.67 27.23
C PRO A 264 16.76 22.92 27.67
N ASP A 265 16.95 23.28 28.94
CA ASP A 265 18.27 23.53 29.53
C ASP A 265 19.08 22.22 29.65
N ARG A 266 20.38 22.28 29.36
CA ARG A 266 21.28 21.12 29.43
C ARG A 266 21.40 20.58 30.85
N ALA A 267 21.37 21.45 31.86
CA ALA A 267 21.41 21.02 33.26
C ALA A 267 20.14 20.23 33.63
N ALA A 268 18.97 20.67 33.18
CA ALA A 268 17.71 19.95 33.39
C ALA A 268 17.70 18.57 32.70
N ILE A 269 18.25 18.46 31.48
CA ILE A 269 18.39 17.17 30.78
C ILE A 269 19.31 16.22 31.56
N ALA A 270 20.45 16.71 32.06
CA ALA A 270 21.39 15.91 32.85
C ALA A 270 20.77 15.47 34.19
N GLN A 271 19.96 16.33 34.83
CA GLN A 271 19.23 15.98 36.03
C GLN A 271 18.20 14.87 35.76
N LEU A 272 17.39 15.01 34.70
CA LEU A 272 16.43 13.98 34.28
C LEU A 272 17.10 12.62 34.03
N GLU A 273 18.26 12.62 33.36
CA GLU A 273 19.04 11.41 33.13
C GLU A 273 19.50 10.75 34.43
N ASN A 274 20.04 11.53 35.38
CA ASN A 274 20.44 11.01 36.68
C ASN A 274 19.25 10.41 37.46
N THR A 275 18.09 11.06 37.40
CA THR A 275 16.87 10.57 38.05
C THR A 275 16.38 9.26 37.41
N LEU A 276 16.42 9.16 36.08
CA LEU A 276 16.07 7.91 35.38
C LEU A 276 17.02 6.77 35.78
N LEU A 277 18.33 7.00 35.80
CA LEU A 277 19.32 5.98 36.20
C LEU A 277 19.07 5.46 37.63
N ARG A 278 18.73 6.36 38.56
CA ARG A 278 18.38 5.97 39.94
C ARG A 278 17.10 5.15 39.98
N LEU A 279 16.08 5.56 39.23
CA LEU A 279 14.82 4.82 39.13
C LEU A 279 15.05 3.41 38.57
N GLU A 280 15.87 3.26 37.54
CA GLU A 280 16.19 1.96 36.93
C GLU A 280 16.90 1.02 37.91
N GLN A 281 17.90 1.52 38.61
CA GLN A 281 18.64 0.75 39.62
C GLN A 281 17.71 0.28 40.75
N ALA A 282 16.81 1.18 41.21
CA ALA A 282 15.84 0.85 42.24
C ALA A 282 14.75 -0.12 41.73
N ALA A 283 14.30 0.02 40.48
CA ALA A 283 13.23 -0.78 39.90
C ALA A 283 13.68 -2.20 39.51
N ALA A 284 14.96 -2.40 39.22
CA ALA A 284 15.53 -3.68 38.77
C ALA A 284 15.13 -4.91 39.63
N PRO A 285 15.22 -4.90 40.97
CA PRO A 285 14.78 -6.04 41.80
C PRO A 285 13.27 -6.28 41.73
N PHE A 286 12.45 -5.22 41.63
CA PHE A 286 10.99 -5.35 41.55
C PHE A 286 10.58 -5.95 40.22
N ILE A 287 11.13 -5.46 39.11
CA ILE A 287 10.84 -5.95 37.74
C ILE A 287 11.15 -7.44 37.58
N ARG A 288 12.14 -7.99 38.31
CA ARG A 288 12.47 -9.42 38.27
C ARG A 288 11.41 -10.32 38.88
N ASN A 289 10.60 -9.79 39.79
CA ASN A 289 9.58 -10.54 40.54
C ASN A 289 8.16 -10.34 39.99
N LEU A 290 8.00 -9.50 38.96
CA LEU A 290 6.71 -9.25 38.32
C LEU A 290 6.31 -10.39 37.38
N SER A 291 5.03 -10.39 37.01
CA SER A 291 4.58 -11.16 35.86
C SER A 291 5.28 -10.71 34.57
N PHE A 292 5.31 -11.57 33.56
CA PHE A 292 5.94 -11.25 32.27
C PHE A 292 5.35 -9.97 31.64
N ASP A 293 4.03 -9.80 31.69
CA ASP A 293 3.33 -8.67 31.08
C ASP A 293 3.67 -7.35 31.77
N GLU A 294 3.67 -7.32 33.10
CA GLU A 294 4.04 -6.13 33.88
C GLU A 294 5.53 -5.79 33.74
N ALA A 295 6.41 -6.81 33.74
CA ALA A 295 7.83 -6.62 33.51
C ALA A 295 8.10 -6.07 32.11
N ALA A 296 7.36 -6.55 31.10
CA ALA A 296 7.44 -6.04 29.73
C ALA A 296 6.94 -4.58 29.66
N ALA A 297 5.85 -4.24 30.32
CA ALA A 297 5.34 -2.87 30.38
C ALA A 297 6.34 -1.90 31.04
N ALA A 298 6.91 -2.29 32.19
CA ALA A 298 7.92 -1.51 32.90
C ALA A 298 9.18 -1.27 32.04
N ARG A 299 9.69 -2.31 31.38
CA ARG A 299 10.85 -2.19 30.49
C ARG A 299 10.56 -1.34 29.26
N ARG A 300 9.37 -1.47 28.65
CA ARG A 300 8.94 -0.62 27.52
C ARG A 300 8.91 0.85 27.93
N PHE A 301 8.34 1.16 29.09
CA PHE A 301 8.32 2.51 29.65
C PHE A 301 9.73 3.09 29.82
N LEU A 302 10.65 2.35 30.47
CA LEU A 302 12.03 2.81 30.66
C LEU A 302 12.77 3.01 29.33
N ASN A 303 12.57 2.10 28.36
CA ASN A 303 13.13 2.24 27.02
C ASN A 303 12.59 3.48 26.29
N GLN A 304 11.31 3.79 26.46
CA GLN A 304 10.67 5.00 25.92
C GLN A 304 11.37 6.26 26.43
N PHE A 305 11.66 6.31 27.74
CA PHE A 305 12.37 7.41 28.38
C PHE A 305 13.83 7.52 27.92
N HIS A 306 14.53 6.39 27.75
CA HIS A 306 15.89 6.39 27.17
C HIS A 306 15.91 6.93 25.75
N ASN A 307 14.94 6.56 24.91
CA ASN A 307 14.84 7.09 23.56
C ASN A 307 14.53 8.60 23.56
N ALA A 308 13.65 9.04 24.46
CA ALA A 308 13.35 10.46 24.67
C ALA A 308 14.60 11.23 25.11
N LEU A 309 15.38 10.73 26.09
CA LEU A 309 16.63 11.34 26.54
C LEU A 309 17.70 11.39 25.45
N ARG A 310 17.86 10.31 24.66
CA ARG A 310 18.76 10.30 23.51
C ARG A 310 18.39 11.39 22.51
N THR A 311 17.09 11.57 22.27
CA THR A 311 16.57 12.61 21.40
C THR A 311 16.77 14.00 22.00
N LEU A 312 16.56 14.17 23.31
CA LEU A 312 16.79 15.43 24.03
C LEU A 312 18.23 15.93 23.95
N LYS A 313 19.19 15.00 23.86
CA LYS A 313 20.61 15.30 23.70
C LYS A 313 21.00 15.66 22.26
N SER A 314 20.11 15.46 21.28
CA SER A 314 20.41 15.79 19.89
C SER A 314 20.46 17.30 19.65
N GLU A 315 21.36 17.72 18.76
CA GLU A 315 21.45 19.11 18.33
C GLU A 315 20.22 19.44 17.48
N ASN A 316 19.46 20.47 17.86
CA ASN A 316 18.28 21.00 17.16
C ASN A 316 16.91 20.40 17.54
N LEU A 317 16.47 20.74 18.76
CA LEU A 317 15.09 20.54 19.26
C LEU A 317 14.28 21.84 19.29
N SER A 318 14.94 22.98 19.04
CA SER A 318 14.26 24.26 18.97
C SER A 318 13.20 24.21 17.88
N ARG A 319 12.01 24.74 18.18
CA ARG A 319 10.88 24.76 17.25
C ARG A 319 10.39 23.38 16.82
N LEU A 320 10.75 22.30 17.52
CA LEU A 320 10.21 20.97 17.23
C LEU A 320 8.68 20.93 17.40
N TRP A 321 8.16 21.71 18.35
CA TRP A 321 6.74 21.96 18.52
C TRP A 321 6.40 23.40 18.14
N ASN A 322 5.22 23.59 17.53
CA ASN A 322 4.66 24.91 17.32
C ASN A 322 3.64 25.22 18.44
N PRO A 323 3.92 26.16 19.36
CA PRO A 323 3.04 26.46 20.48
C PRO A 323 1.64 26.93 20.06
N ASN A 324 1.50 27.50 18.85
CA ASN A 324 0.22 27.98 18.33
C ASN A 324 -0.79 26.84 18.13
N TRP A 325 -0.31 25.59 17.96
CA TRP A 325 -1.19 24.43 17.80
C TRP A 325 -2.08 24.19 19.02
N ASN A 326 -1.66 24.63 20.21
CA ASN A 326 -2.43 24.46 21.43
C ASN A 326 -3.54 25.50 21.59
N THR A 327 -3.38 26.70 21.01
CA THR A 327 -4.28 27.84 21.24
C THR A 327 -5.10 28.20 20.01
N LEU A 328 -4.45 28.24 18.84
CA LEU A 328 -5.04 28.69 17.58
C LEU A 328 -5.33 27.54 16.63
N GLY A 329 -4.70 26.37 16.84
CA GLY A 329 -4.77 25.25 15.91
C GLY A 329 -3.75 25.38 14.79
N ALA A 330 -4.02 24.73 13.66
CA ALA A 330 -3.15 24.78 12.48
C ALA A 330 -3.98 24.53 11.23
N ASN A 331 -3.47 24.87 10.05
CA ASN A 331 -4.04 24.36 8.82
C ASN A 331 -3.29 23.09 8.37
N VAL A 332 -3.88 22.33 7.45
CA VAL A 332 -3.26 21.11 6.88
C VAL A 332 -1.88 21.41 6.29
N ALA A 333 -1.75 22.52 5.55
CA ALA A 333 -0.49 22.95 4.98
C ALA A 333 0.58 23.20 6.07
N ASP A 334 0.22 23.89 7.15
CA ASP A 334 1.15 24.23 8.23
C ASP A 334 1.62 22.97 8.97
N LEU A 335 0.70 22.06 9.29
CA LEU A 335 1.01 20.80 9.94
C LEU A 335 1.95 19.96 9.08
N THR A 336 1.60 19.77 7.81
CA THR A 336 2.36 18.89 6.90
C THR A 336 3.74 19.46 6.57
N GLN A 337 3.84 20.77 6.35
CA GLN A 337 5.14 21.43 6.17
C GLN A 337 6.03 21.29 7.41
N HIS A 338 5.45 21.46 8.60
CA HIS A 338 6.17 21.28 9.86
C HIS A 338 6.66 19.83 10.00
N MET A 339 5.81 18.85 9.72
CA MET A 339 6.18 17.45 9.76
C MET A 339 7.29 17.11 8.75
N LEU A 340 7.21 17.60 7.52
CA LEU A 340 8.25 17.40 6.51
C LEU A 340 9.59 18.02 6.95
N LYS A 341 9.55 19.25 7.48
CA LYS A 341 10.74 19.96 7.97
C LYS A 341 11.42 19.24 9.13
N HIS A 342 10.63 18.71 10.06
CA HIS A 342 11.14 18.02 11.25
C HIS A 342 11.25 16.50 11.07
N GLN A 343 10.99 16.00 9.86
CA GLN A 343 10.97 14.57 9.51
C GLN A 343 10.07 13.74 10.45
N LEU A 344 8.91 14.30 10.82
CA LEU A 344 7.91 13.61 11.62
C LEU A 344 7.04 12.73 10.72
N ARG A 345 6.51 11.66 11.33
CA ARG A 345 5.58 10.71 10.69
C ARG A 345 4.44 10.46 11.66
N PHE A 346 3.23 10.28 11.14
CA PHE A 346 2.08 9.88 11.93
C PHE A 346 2.32 8.49 12.52
N ASP A 347 1.94 8.32 13.78
CA ASP A 347 1.86 7.02 14.44
C ASP A 347 0.43 6.48 14.39
N ALA A 348 0.23 5.24 14.85
CA ALA A 348 -1.09 4.69 15.05
C ALA A 348 -1.93 5.58 15.99
N ALA A 349 -3.21 5.71 15.67
CA ALA A 349 -4.19 6.40 16.48
C ALA A 349 -4.31 5.68 17.83
N PRO A 350 -4.23 6.41 18.95
CA PRO A 350 -4.57 5.83 20.24
C PRO A 350 -6.06 5.50 20.26
N THR A 351 -6.45 4.52 21.07
CA THR A 351 -7.85 4.12 21.23
C THR A 351 -8.73 5.32 21.60
N GLY A 352 -9.78 5.55 20.83
CA GLY A 352 -10.72 6.67 21.00
C GLY A 352 -10.39 7.92 20.15
N SER A 353 -9.21 7.97 19.51
CA SER A 353 -8.79 9.07 18.63
C SER A 353 -8.88 8.74 17.14
N GLU A 354 -9.50 7.62 16.78
CA GLU A 354 -9.75 7.22 15.41
C GLU A 354 -10.52 8.29 14.60
N PRO A 355 -11.57 8.95 15.16
CA PRO A 355 -12.29 10.00 14.44
C PRO A 355 -11.40 11.19 14.03
N ALA A 356 -10.42 11.57 14.87
CA ALA A 356 -9.48 12.63 14.54
C ALA A 356 -8.58 12.26 13.35
N TYR A 357 -8.15 11.00 13.27
CA TYR A 357 -7.36 10.49 12.14
C TYR A 357 -8.17 10.44 10.85
N LEU A 358 -9.44 10.04 10.91
CA LEU A 358 -10.36 10.06 9.76
C LEU A 358 -10.62 11.49 9.27
N ALA A 359 -10.85 12.43 10.19
CA ALA A 359 -11.03 13.84 9.84
C ALA A 359 -9.77 14.44 9.19
N LEU A 360 -8.60 14.15 9.77
CA LEU A 360 -7.31 14.57 9.23
C LEU A 360 -7.06 13.98 7.84
N HIS A 361 -7.37 12.71 7.63
CA HIS A 361 -7.23 12.04 6.34
C HIS A 361 -8.04 12.73 5.25
N ARG A 362 -9.33 13.00 5.51
CA ARG A 362 -10.21 13.71 4.57
C ARG A 362 -9.67 15.09 4.21
N ALA A 363 -9.21 15.83 5.22
CA ALA A 363 -8.63 17.15 5.04
C ALA A 363 -7.34 17.08 4.19
N LEU A 364 -6.47 16.11 4.47
CA LEU A 364 -5.21 15.90 3.76
C LEU A 364 -5.42 15.44 2.31
N ALA A 365 -6.34 14.51 2.08
CA ALA A 365 -6.70 14.02 0.76
C ALA A 365 -7.30 15.14 -0.11
N ALA A 366 -8.22 15.95 0.45
CA ALA A 366 -8.79 17.11 -0.23
C ALA A 366 -7.71 18.13 -0.62
N TYR A 367 -6.80 18.45 0.32
CA TYR A 367 -5.66 19.33 0.07
C TYR A 367 -4.75 18.79 -1.04
N PHE A 368 -4.42 17.50 -0.99
CA PHE A 368 -3.59 16.85 -2.00
C PHE A 368 -4.22 16.88 -3.40
N LEU A 369 -5.51 16.52 -3.52
CA LEU A 369 -6.23 16.50 -4.78
C LEU A 369 -6.39 17.90 -5.39
N ALA A 370 -6.58 18.94 -4.56
CA ALA A 370 -6.64 20.31 -5.03
C ALA A 370 -5.32 20.75 -5.67
N GLY A 371 -4.18 20.40 -5.07
CA GLY A 371 -2.85 20.72 -5.59
C GLY A 371 -2.42 19.96 -6.84
N GLN A 372 -3.10 18.87 -7.21
CA GLN A 372 -2.81 18.13 -8.44
C GLN A 372 -3.44 18.76 -9.70
N LYS A 373 -4.58 19.46 -9.57
CA LYS A 373 -5.45 19.86 -10.69
C LYS A 373 -4.88 20.95 -11.61
N THR A 374 -3.73 21.54 -11.31
CA THR A 374 -3.23 22.77 -11.96
C THR A 374 -2.02 22.60 -12.86
N ARG A 375 -1.46 21.40 -13.05
CA ARG A 375 -0.47 21.19 -14.13
C ARG A 375 -1.21 21.08 -15.47
N LYS A 376 -1.61 22.22 -16.03
CA LYS A 376 -2.01 22.35 -17.44
C LYS A 376 -0.81 22.64 -18.32
#